data_AF-A0A3D9VGZ3-F1
#
_entry.id   AF-A0A3D9VGZ3-F1
#
_cell.length_a   1.000
_cell.length_b   1.000
_cell.length_c   1.000
_cell.angle_alpha   90.00
_cell.angle_beta   90.00
_cell.angle_gamma   90.00
#
_symmetry.space_group_name_H-M   'P 1'
#
loop_
_entity.id
_entity.type
_entity.pdbx_description
1 polymer ?
#
loop_
_entity_poly.entity_id
_entity_poly.type
_entity_poly.pdbx_seq_one_letter_code
_entity_poly.pdbx_strand_id
1 'polypeptide(L)'
;MSSFEKKNDFLALLVTVLLSSIVGTCLDAFFVHTQIYSFPVRPFSSIFSVNIGFTLFVLPILTIIFIQISKTLSAVSRTLFIILIGLCASIFEQVAERLGLFVHSTDWQHSYSLFGYMLFLFFIWKVYQSIINKNGY
;
A
#
# COMPACT_ATOMS: atom_id res chain seq x y z
N MET A 1 5.65 25.95 -11.58
CA MET A 1 5.54 25.47 -10.19
C MET A 1 6.65 26.11 -9.37
N SER A 2 6.30 26.90 -8.37
CA SER A 2 7.23 27.65 -7.54
C SER A 2 8.09 26.73 -6.67
N SER A 3 9.21 27.23 -6.13
CA SER A 3 10.06 26.46 -5.19
C SER A 3 9.28 26.00 -3.95
N PHE A 4 8.35 26.83 -3.49
CA PHE A 4 7.49 26.55 -2.33
C PHE A 4 6.48 25.42 -2.62
N GLU A 5 5.82 25.45 -3.78
CA GLU A 5 4.91 24.39 -4.21
C GLU A 5 5.62 23.04 -4.34
N LYS A 6 6.85 23.02 -4.87
CA LYS A 6 7.66 21.79 -4.97
C LYS A 6 8.04 21.24 -3.59
N LYS A 7 8.35 22.11 -2.63
CA LYS A 7 8.68 21.70 -1.24
C LYS A 7 7.47 21.10 -0.53
N ASN A 8 6.28 21.69 -0.72
CA ASN A 8 5.04 21.19 -0.13
C ASN A 8 4.61 19.86 -0.75
N ASP A 9 4.79 19.70 -2.06
CA ASP A 9 4.54 18.43 -2.75
C ASP A 9 5.46 17.31 -2.26
N PHE A 10 6.76 17.61 -2.11
CA PHE A 10 7.73 16.66 -1.57
C PHE A 10 7.39 16.23 -0.13
N LEU A 11 7.04 17.17 0.74
CA LEU A 11 6.64 16.87 2.11
C LEU A 11 5.36 16.02 2.14
N ALA A 12 4.36 16.37 1.34
CA ALA A 12 3.12 15.59 1.23
C ALA A 12 3.40 14.15 0.78
N LEU A 13 4.27 13.97 -0.22
CA LEU A 13 4.71 12.66 -0.68
C LEU A 13 5.41 11.88 0.43
N LEU A 14 6.39 12.50 1.12
CA LEU A 14 7.16 11.87 2.19
C LEU A 14 6.24 11.40 3.33
N VAL A 15 5.36 12.27 3.81
CA VAL A 15 4.39 11.94 4.87
C VAL A 15 3.47 10.81 4.44
N THR A 16 2.97 10.87 3.21
CA THR A 16 2.07 9.83 2.67
C THR A 16 2.76 8.47 2.58
N VAL A 17 4.02 8.43 2.13
CA VAL A 17 4.82 7.20 2.01
C VAL A 17 5.17 6.61 3.38
N LEU A 18 5.52 7.46 4.34
CA LEU A 18 5.76 7.00 5.72
C LEU A 18 4.48 6.44 6.33
N LEU A 19 3.35 7.15 6.17
CA LEU A 19 2.06 6.70 6.66
C LEU A 19 1.63 5.39 6.01
N SER A 20 1.79 5.24 4.69
CA SER A 20 1.43 4.01 3.98
C SER A 20 2.22 2.82 4.51
N SER A 21 3.51 3.01 4.78
CA SER A 21 4.39 1.98 5.34
C SER A 21 3.97 1.59 6.76
N ILE A 22 3.62 2.56 7.61
CA ILE A 22 3.13 2.30 8.97
C ILE A 22 1.80 1.54 8.92
N VAL A 23 0.82 2.04 8.17
CA VAL A 23 -0.52 1.43 8.09
C VAL A 23 -0.44 0.03 7.49
N GLY A 24 0.28 -0.15 6.39
CA GLY A 24 0.46 -1.46 5.77
C GLY A 24 1.13 -2.46 6.71
N THR A 25 2.16 -2.03 7.44
CA THR A 25 2.86 -2.90 8.39
C THR A 25 2.01 -3.24 9.62
N CYS A 26 1.21 -2.30 10.10
CA CYS A 26 0.24 -2.56 11.18
C CYS A 26 -0.82 -3.57 10.73
N LEU A 27 -1.32 -3.47 9.50
CA LEU A 27 -2.23 -4.45 8.92
C LEU A 27 -1.55 -5.82 8.81
N ASP A 28 -0.32 -5.87 8.30
CA ASP A 28 0.44 -7.12 8.22
C ASP A 28 0.64 -7.76 9.59
N ALA A 29 1.06 -6.97 10.57
CA ALA A 29 1.26 -7.45 11.92
C ALA A 29 -0.04 -7.97 12.54
N PHE A 30 -1.16 -7.28 12.30
CA PHE A 30 -2.47 -7.70 12.77
C PHE A 30 -2.87 -9.06 12.17
N PHE A 31 -2.80 -9.20 10.85
CA PHE A 31 -3.20 -10.44 10.17
C PHE A 31 -2.27 -11.62 10.47
N VAL A 32 -0.96 -11.36 10.63
CA VAL A 32 -0.02 -12.40 11.07
C VAL A 32 -0.29 -12.81 12.51
N HIS A 33 -0.57 -11.86 13.41
CA HIS A 33 -0.86 -12.16 14.81
C HIS A 33 -2.18 -12.95 14.97
N THR A 34 -3.19 -12.64 14.17
CA THR A 34 -4.47 -13.36 14.16
C THR A 34 -4.43 -14.67 13.36
N GLN A 35 -3.26 -15.07 12.85
CA GLN A 35 -3.06 -16.29 12.05
C GLN A 35 -3.90 -16.32 10.76
N ILE A 36 -4.32 -15.16 10.27
CA ILE A 36 -5.08 -15.05 9.01
C ILE A 36 -4.19 -15.33 7.81
N TYR A 37 -2.91 -14.93 7.90
CA TYR A 37 -1.87 -15.35 6.96
C TYR A 37 -0.49 -15.34 7.62
N SER A 38 0.52 -15.84 6.92
CA SER A 38 1.93 -15.77 7.33
C SER A 38 2.86 -15.52 6.15
N PHE A 39 4.08 -15.06 6.45
CA PHE A 39 5.18 -14.90 5.47
C PHE A 39 6.28 -15.92 5.76
N PRO A 40 6.28 -17.12 5.15
CA PRO A 40 7.28 -18.15 5.45
C PRO A 40 8.69 -17.73 5.07
N VAL A 41 8.82 -17.07 3.90
CA VAL A 41 10.09 -16.58 3.37
C VAL A 41 10.17 -15.06 3.59
N ARG A 42 10.90 -14.64 4.61
CA ARG A 42 11.07 -13.22 4.95
C ARG A 42 12.45 -12.91 5.56
N PRO A 43 12.99 -11.69 5.38
CA PRO A 43 14.23 -11.27 6.04
C PRO A 43 14.10 -11.25 7.55
N PHE A 44 15.15 -11.66 8.27
CA PHE A 44 15.23 -11.62 9.74
C PHE A 44 14.04 -12.29 10.45
N SER A 45 13.65 -13.48 10.00
CA SER A 45 12.46 -14.21 10.48
C SER A 45 12.44 -14.51 11.99
N SER A 46 13.60 -14.52 12.66
CA SER A 46 13.73 -14.67 14.11
C SER A 46 13.34 -13.43 14.92
N ILE A 47 13.28 -12.26 14.28
CA ILE A 47 13.00 -10.97 14.92
C ILE A 47 11.63 -10.44 14.47
N PHE A 48 11.37 -10.48 13.17
CA PHE A 48 10.13 -9.95 12.59
C PHE A 48 9.20 -11.09 12.18
N SER A 49 7.93 -10.99 12.55
CA SER A 49 6.86 -11.87 12.08
C SER A 49 6.33 -11.45 10.69
N VAL A 50 6.44 -10.16 10.37
CA VAL A 50 6.07 -9.55 9.07
C VAL A 50 7.25 -9.51 8.11
N ASN A 51 6.99 -9.34 6.81
CA ASN A 51 8.05 -9.17 5.82
C ASN A 51 8.58 -7.73 5.81
N ILE A 52 9.60 -7.46 6.63
CA ILE A 52 10.19 -6.12 6.77
C ILE A 52 10.79 -5.58 5.45
N GLY A 53 11.19 -6.46 4.52
CA GLY A 53 11.64 -6.05 3.19
C GLY A 53 10.51 -5.45 2.35
N PHE A 54 9.30 -6.02 2.46
CA PHE A 54 8.11 -5.45 1.83
C PHE A 54 7.79 -4.07 2.43
N THR A 55 7.81 -3.95 3.76
CA THR A 55 7.59 -2.68 4.49
C THR A 55 8.57 -1.58 4.10
N LEU A 56 9.87 -1.86 4.06
CA LEU A 56 10.90 -0.83 3.94
C LEU A 56 11.20 -0.43 2.49
N PHE A 57 10.90 -1.30 1.53
CA PHE A 57 11.26 -1.07 0.13
C PHE A 57 10.06 -1.15 -0.80
N VAL A 58 9.38 -2.29 -0.84
CA VAL A 58 8.33 -2.54 -1.84
C VAL A 58 7.18 -1.57 -1.67
N LEU A 59 6.63 -1.46 -0.46
CA LEU A 59 5.47 -0.63 -0.17
C LEU A 59 5.74 0.88 -0.38
N PRO A 60 6.89 1.45 0.08
CA PRO A 60 7.28 2.82 -0.26
C PRO A 60 7.37 3.07 -1.76
N ILE A 61 8.05 2.19 -2.51
CA ILE A 61 8.24 2.35 -3.96
C ILE A 61 6.89 2.31 -4.67
N LEU A 62 6.03 1.33 -4.35
CA LEU A 62 4.69 1.22 -4.92
C LEU A 62 3.83 2.44 -4.57
N THR A 63 3.92 2.94 -3.34
CA THR A 63 3.19 4.15 -2.91
C THR A 63 3.65 5.37 -3.72
N ILE A 64 4.96 5.56 -3.91
CA ILE A 64 5.50 6.66 -4.71
C ILE A 64 4.98 6.57 -6.14
N ILE A 65 5.09 5.40 -6.79
CA ILE A 65 4.62 5.19 -8.16
C ILE A 65 3.12 5.47 -8.27
N PHE A 66 2.33 4.93 -7.34
CA PHE A 66 0.88 5.15 -7.28
C PHE A 66 0.52 6.64 -7.20
N ILE A 67 1.17 7.40 -6.30
CA ILE A 67 0.92 8.83 -6.14
C ILE A 67 1.31 9.59 -7.41
N GLN A 68 2.49 9.34 -7.97
CA GLN A 68 2.96 10.05 -9.18
C GLN A 68 2.01 9.86 -10.37
N ILE A 69 1.53 8.64 -10.59
CA ILE A 69 0.52 8.37 -11.63
C ILE A 69 -0.81 9.03 -11.26
N SER A 70 -1.28 8.88 -10.01
CA SER A 70 -2.58 9.40 -9.57
C SER A 70 -2.73 10.92 -9.66
N LYS A 71 -1.61 11.66 -9.60
CA LYS A 71 -1.57 13.12 -9.80
C LYS A 71 -1.94 13.55 -11.23
N THR A 72 -1.69 12.71 -12.22
CA THR A 72 -1.94 13.04 -13.64
C THR A 72 -3.32 12.58 -14.11
N LEU A 73 -4.03 11.80 -13.29
CA LEU A 73 -5.32 11.22 -13.61
C LEU A 73 -6.49 12.09 -13.15
N SER A 74 -7.57 12.09 -13.94
CA SER A 74 -8.87 12.59 -13.51
C SER A 74 -9.42 11.78 -12.34
N ALA A 75 -10.42 12.31 -11.62
CA ALA A 75 -11.03 11.59 -10.50
C ALA A 75 -11.60 10.22 -10.92
N VAL A 76 -12.27 10.14 -12.08
CA VAL A 76 -12.84 8.89 -12.61
C VAL A 76 -11.73 7.93 -13.03
N SER A 77 -10.75 8.40 -13.80
CA SER A 77 -9.62 7.57 -14.25
C SER A 77 -8.81 7.03 -13.08
N ARG A 78 -8.65 7.82 -12.01
CA ARG A 78 -7.97 7.39 -10.78
C ARG A 78 -8.75 6.32 -10.04
N THR A 79 -10.08 6.43 -9.94
CA THR A 79 -10.91 5.37 -9.36
C THR A 79 -10.76 4.05 -10.13
N LEU A 80 -10.80 4.11 -11.47
CA LEU A 80 -10.56 2.93 -12.31
C LEU A 80 -9.15 2.36 -12.12
N PHE A 81 -8.15 3.23 -11.97
CA PHE A 81 -6.77 2.81 -11.70
C PHE A 81 -6.62 2.11 -10.35
N ILE A 82 -7.28 2.59 -9.29
CA ILE A 82 -7.30 1.92 -7.97
C ILE A 82 -7.95 0.53 -8.09
N ILE A 83 -9.07 0.41 -8.80
CA ILE A 83 -9.74 -0.88 -9.03
C ILE A 83 -8.79 -1.84 -9.77
N LEU A 84 -8.13 -1.36 -10.83
CA LEU A 84 -7.19 -2.16 -11.60
C LEU A 84 -6.01 -2.65 -10.75
N ILE A 85 -5.41 -1.79 -9.94
CA ILE A 85 -4.33 -2.20 -9.03
C ILE A 85 -4.85 -3.23 -8.02
N GLY A 86 -6.04 -3.03 -7.45
CA GLY A 86 -6.65 -3.99 -6.52
C GLY A 86 -6.81 -5.38 -7.14
N LEU A 87 -7.26 -5.45 -8.39
CA LEU A 87 -7.36 -6.71 -9.15
C LEU A 87 -5.99 -7.34 -9.37
N CYS A 88 -5.02 -6.55 -9.85
CA CYS A 88 -3.66 -7.05 -10.06
C CYS A 88 -3.04 -7.55 -8.74
N ALA A 89 -3.19 -6.81 -7.65
CA ALA A 89 -2.64 -7.17 -6.34
C ALA A 89 -3.27 -8.46 -5.81
N SER A 90 -4.59 -8.64 -5.91
CA SER A 90 -5.26 -9.89 -5.52
C SER A 90 -4.77 -11.10 -6.34
N ILE A 91 -4.44 -10.92 -7.62
CA ILE A 91 -3.83 -11.98 -8.45
C ILE A 91 -2.37 -12.23 -8.01
N PHE A 92 -1.58 -11.18 -7.84
CA PHE A 92 -0.18 -11.30 -7.40
C PHE A 92 -0.05 -11.98 -6.05
N GLU A 93 -1.02 -11.75 -5.16
CA GLU A 93 -1.08 -12.38 -3.85
C GLU A 93 -1.27 -13.90 -3.95
N GLN A 94 -2.20 -14.37 -4.80
CA GLN A 94 -2.36 -15.80 -5.09
C GLN A 94 -1.12 -16.41 -5.75
N VAL A 95 -0.41 -15.64 -6.58
CA VAL A 95 0.87 -16.08 -7.16
C VAL A 95 1.94 -16.19 -6.08
N ALA A 96 2.06 -15.19 -5.21
CA ALA A 96 2.99 -15.21 -4.07
C ALA A 96 2.70 -16.39 -3.13
N GLU A 97 1.42 -16.74 -2.99
CA GLU A 97 1.00 -17.91 -2.23
C GLU A 97 1.46 -19.23 -2.84
N ARG A 98 1.28 -19.40 -4.14
CA ARG A 98 1.78 -20.59 -4.86
C ARG A 98 3.31 -20.70 -4.84
N LEU A 99 4.01 -19.57 -4.72
CA LEU A 99 5.46 -19.52 -4.58
C LEU A 99 5.95 -19.73 -3.13
N GLY A 100 5.04 -19.86 -2.16
CA GLY A 100 5.37 -20.04 -0.73
C GLY A 100 5.94 -18.79 -0.05
N LEU A 101 5.89 -17.63 -0.70
CA LEU A 101 6.32 -16.35 -0.13
C LEU A 101 5.31 -15.81 0.88
N PHE A 102 4.07 -16.25 0.75
CA PHE A 102 2.90 -15.84 1.51
C PHE A 102 1.99 -17.05 1.68
N VAL A 103 1.27 -17.19 2.79
CA VAL A 103 0.33 -18.32 2.96
C VAL A 103 -0.86 -17.83 3.74
N HIS A 104 -2.07 -18.02 3.20
CA HIS A 104 -3.30 -17.72 3.91
C HIS A 104 -3.80 -18.89 4.75
N SER A 105 -4.57 -18.55 5.77
CA SER A 105 -5.47 -19.50 6.42
C SER A 105 -6.57 -19.96 5.45
N THR A 106 -7.14 -21.13 5.72
CA THR A 106 -8.25 -21.70 4.94
C THR A 106 -9.51 -20.84 4.94
N ASP A 107 -9.65 -19.96 5.92
CA ASP A 107 -10.81 -19.10 6.11
C ASP A 107 -10.71 -17.78 5.31
N TRP A 108 -9.55 -17.51 4.69
CA TRP A 108 -9.36 -16.31 3.91
C TRP A 108 -10.07 -16.40 2.55
N GLN A 109 -10.86 -15.38 2.24
CA GLN A 109 -11.42 -15.20 0.91
C GLN A 109 -10.60 -14.16 0.16
N HIS A 110 -10.07 -14.49 -1.02
CA HIS A 110 -9.27 -13.56 -1.84
C HIS A 110 -10.04 -12.29 -2.28
N SER A 111 -11.37 -12.29 -2.16
CA SER A 111 -12.19 -11.08 -2.29
C SER A 111 -11.84 -10.01 -1.25
N TYR A 112 -11.44 -10.40 -0.04
CA TYR A 112 -10.97 -9.48 1.00
C TYR A 112 -9.70 -8.75 0.57
N SER A 113 -8.78 -9.44 -0.11
CA SER A 113 -7.57 -8.83 -0.66
C SER A 113 -7.91 -7.74 -1.68
N LEU A 114 -8.82 -8.03 -2.61
CA LEU A 114 -9.26 -7.07 -3.63
C LEU A 114 -9.79 -5.78 -2.98
N PHE A 115 -10.76 -5.90 -2.08
CA PHE A 115 -11.35 -4.73 -1.42
C PHE A 115 -10.37 -4.05 -0.46
N GLY A 116 -9.50 -4.82 0.20
CA GLY A 116 -8.47 -4.32 1.11
C GLY A 116 -7.48 -3.41 0.41
N TYR A 117 -6.92 -3.85 -0.73
CA TYR A 117 -6.00 -3.02 -1.51
C TYR A 117 -6.67 -1.78 -2.08
N MET A 118 -7.91 -1.91 -2.56
CA MET A 118 -8.67 -0.77 -3.06
C MET A 118 -8.90 0.29 -1.96
N LEU A 119 -9.33 -0.16 -0.77
CA LEU A 119 -9.57 0.71 0.37
C LEU A 119 -8.26 1.38 0.84
N PHE A 120 -7.18 0.61 0.91
CA PHE A 120 -5.86 1.12 1.26
C PHE A 120 -5.40 2.22 0.30
N LEU A 121 -5.40 1.96 -1.01
CA LEU A 121 -4.95 2.93 -2.01
C LEU A 121 -5.85 4.17 -2.05
N PHE A 122 -7.16 3.99 -1.89
CA PHE A 122 -8.09 5.11 -1.76
C PHE A 122 -7.76 5.97 -0.54
N PHE A 123 -7.56 5.36 0.63
CA PHE A 123 -7.17 6.06 1.85
C PHE A 123 -5.86 6.85 1.66
N ILE A 124 -4.83 6.21 1.11
CA ILE A 124 -3.53 6.83 0.84
C ILE A 124 -3.66 8.02 -0.10
N TRP A 125 -4.44 7.90 -1.18
CA TRP A 125 -4.72 9.02 -2.07
C TRP A 125 -5.41 10.19 -1.35
N LYS A 126 -6.42 9.91 -0.51
CA LYS A 126 -7.15 10.94 0.22
C LYS A 126 -6.27 11.67 1.24
N VAL A 127 -5.34 10.97 1.88
CA VAL A 127 -4.34 11.59 2.77
C VAL A 127 -3.45 12.56 1.98
N TYR A 128 -2.83 12.08 0.90
CA TYR A 128 -1.97 12.92 0.06
C TYR A 128 -2.72 14.17 -0.44
N GLN A 129 -3.93 13.97 -0.97
CA GLN A 129 -4.78 15.06 -1.45
C GLN A 129 -5.15 16.04 -0.33
N SER A 130 -5.41 15.57 0.90
CA SER A 130 -5.72 16.44 2.03
C SER A 130 -4.56 17.34 2.39
N ILE A 131 -3.32 16.83 2.36
CA ILE A 131 -2.12 17.62 2.67
C ILE A 131 -1.89 18.68 1.58
N ILE A 132 -2.02 18.32 0.31
CA ILE A 132 -1.88 19.26 -0.81
C ILE A 132 -2.95 20.35 -0.76
N ASN A 133 -4.22 19.98 -0.56
CA ASN A 133 -5.33 20.93 -0.54
C ASN A 133 -5.26 21.88 0.68
N LYS A 134 -4.73 21.43 1.82
CA LYS A 134 -4.50 22.28 3.00
C LYS A 134 -3.39 23.31 2.79
N ASN A 135 -2.46 23.05 1.88
CA ASN A 135 -1.36 23.96 1.55
C ASN A 135 -1.70 24.92 0.39
N GLY A 136 -2.95 24.93 -0.08
CA GLY A 136 -3.47 25.82 -1.12
C GLY A 136 -4.21 27.05 -0.61
N TYR A 137 -3.94 27.47 0.64
CA TYR A 137 -4.23 28.83 1.12
C TYR A 137 -3.09 29.77 0.71
#